data_AF-A0A2G9IGR1-F1
#
_entry.id   AF-A0A2G9IGR1-F1
#
_cell.length_a   1.000
_cell.length_b   1.000
_cell.length_c   1.000
_cell.angle_alpha   90.00
_cell.angle_beta   90.00
_cell.angle_gamma   90.00
#
_symmetry.space_group_name_H-M   'P 1'
#
loop_
_entity.id
_entity.type
_entity.pdbx_description
1 polymer ?
#
loop_
_entity_poly.entity_id
_entity_poly.type
_entity_poly.pdbx_seq_one_letter_code
_entity_poly.pdbx_strand_id
1 'polypeptide(L)'
;MASHIHIDKCLTKYKELFTLKDNTQETSKSDIDKEICIKEKYNEFERFFFIEMNNALFAGEYLEDDYIKKIETFENDVIFEKNLIIDDNVYPAIIRGCLKELKEIVFSIQNKIKLGNEDLLIAFATNEYLKTGQDNNYKYFGAWCMLSLRLLYIDHTLINNREYREVLITFFHKIQLEINGLANEELVDVFEKLRSKCSFLLRKIFIYDKKKSLHYSVDYEIKNVDEIIKDDIYNEDFISLFDGMYLDRYDMETVSYYKDKFVEEQYSCIGFIVLAYYYRISDSKDINRLDKLCACFDEYYKKVKENNPCKYDRYAMKSIKNYIHNCRFSYALSQKEYTILQLTNDIKDIERIQEETEFKNYHPYKKALTYLDNYFSQNNGIENVIDANTIELFNDIFEKYKTTYKVCLQKRFSPFQLIIKDSTTEKGVFIASSFSKPISPSKLKESEREFRDTKQYLKIKGRLSKWEKEISVIAADTKNFRRESFEYLGVFIAVITFLFGSIQLFGKESKTLSVTITNIVSLGIVLGIFMAMLYIVLYCKRNRIWLLLGLIVFSLLVLILYLR
;
A
#
# COMPACT_ATOMS: atom_id res chain seq x y z
N MET A 1 19.25 -33.01 20.96
CA MET A 1 18.76 -32.54 22.26
C MET A 1 17.30 -32.14 22.07
N ALA A 2 16.36 -32.81 22.74
CA ALA A 2 14.96 -32.43 22.67
C ALA A 2 14.82 -31.05 23.33
N SER A 3 14.61 -30.01 22.52
CA SER A 3 14.24 -28.69 23.00
C SER A 3 12.88 -28.82 23.68
N HIS A 4 12.87 -28.89 25.01
CA HIS A 4 11.62 -28.86 25.77
C HIS A 4 11.00 -27.46 25.63
N ILE A 5 9.81 -27.41 25.02
CA ILE A 5 9.00 -26.22 24.81
C ILE A 5 8.65 -25.59 26.17
N HIS A 6 8.71 -24.26 26.29
CA HIS A 6 8.65 -23.57 27.58
C HIS A 6 7.30 -23.74 28.31
N ILE A 7 6.17 -23.82 27.59
CA ILE A 7 4.87 -24.09 28.22
C ILE A 7 4.83 -25.44 28.94
N ASP A 8 5.54 -26.45 28.43
CA ASP A 8 5.62 -27.77 29.05
C ASP A 8 6.49 -27.73 30.33
N LYS A 9 7.49 -26.85 30.38
CA LYS A 9 8.28 -26.59 31.60
C LYS A 9 7.44 -25.91 32.67
N CYS A 10 6.62 -24.92 32.30
CA CYS A 10 5.64 -24.31 33.21
C CYS A 10 4.69 -25.35 33.80
N LEU A 11 4.13 -26.23 32.95
CA LEU A 11 3.27 -27.31 33.41
C LEU A 11 3.99 -28.27 34.37
N THR A 12 5.24 -28.63 34.06
CA THR A 12 6.05 -29.51 34.92
C THR A 12 6.32 -28.86 36.28
N LYS A 13 6.73 -27.59 36.31
CA LYS A 13 6.98 -26.85 37.55
C LYS A 13 5.71 -26.62 38.37
N TYR A 14 4.57 -26.40 37.69
CA TYR A 14 3.27 -26.34 38.34
C TYR A 14 2.97 -27.64 39.09
N LYS A 15 3.10 -28.79 38.40
CA LYS A 15 2.90 -30.10 39.02
C LYS A 15 3.87 -30.33 40.18
N GLU A 16 5.15 -30.00 40.03
CA GLU A 16 6.16 -30.13 41.10
C GLU A 16 5.76 -29.37 42.37
N LEU A 17 5.29 -28.13 42.25
CA LEU A 17 4.96 -27.29 43.41
C LEU A 17 3.62 -27.63 44.06
N PHE A 18 2.66 -28.13 43.27
CA PHE A 18 1.25 -28.25 43.67
C PHE A 18 0.66 -29.67 43.66
N THR A 19 1.39 -30.71 43.22
CA THR A 19 0.92 -32.11 43.37
C THR A 19 1.13 -32.67 44.79
N LEU A 20 0.15 -33.46 45.24
CA LEU A 20 -0.05 -34.02 46.58
C LEU A 20 0.94 -35.15 47.01
N LYS A 21 2.25 -35.00 46.79
CA LYS A 21 3.24 -35.84 47.46
C LYS A 21 3.99 -34.99 48.49
N ASP A 22 3.51 -35.06 49.74
CA ASP A 22 4.19 -34.72 51.01
C ASP A 22 3.34 -33.94 52.04
N ASN A 23 2.01 -34.03 52.01
CA ASN A 23 1.16 -33.54 53.11
C ASN A 23 0.91 -34.56 54.24
N THR A 24 1.73 -35.61 54.37
CA THR A 24 1.59 -36.60 55.45
C THR A 24 2.69 -36.59 56.51
N GLN A 25 3.62 -35.62 56.54
CA GLN A 25 4.67 -35.63 57.58
C GLN A 25 4.97 -34.33 58.34
N GLU A 26 4.23 -33.23 58.17
CA GLU A 26 4.45 -32.03 59.00
C GLU A 26 3.21 -31.63 59.81
N THR A 27 2.83 -32.48 60.75
CA THR A 27 1.82 -32.20 61.80
C THR A 27 2.30 -31.21 62.87
N SER A 28 3.42 -30.52 62.68
CA SER A 28 4.06 -29.66 63.70
C SER A 28 4.20 -28.17 63.35
N LYS A 29 3.73 -27.70 62.18
CA LYS A 29 3.79 -26.27 61.80
C LYS A 29 2.51 -25.52 62.17
N SER A 30 2.65 -24.30 62.69
CA SER A 30 1.52 -23.41 62.99
C SER A 30 0.76 -23.05 61.70
N ASP A 31 -0.52 -22.68 61.79
CA ASP A 31 -1.32 -22.34 60.60
C ASP A 31 -0.73 -21.15 59.82
N ILE A 32 -0.04 -20.24 60.52
CA ILE A 32 0.69 -19.10 59.92
C ILE A 32 1.87 -19.59 59.07
N ASP A 33 2.64 -20.57 59.55
CA ASP A 33 3.80 -21.09 58.81
C ASP A 33 3.38 -21.83 57.53
N LYS A 34 2.21 -22.47 57.53
CA LYS A 34 1.63 -23.12 56.34
C LYS A 34 1.18 -22.09 55.31
N GLU A 35 0.55 -21.00 55.75
CA GLU A 35 0.11 -19.92 54.86
C GLU A 35 1.30 -19.21 54.20
N ILE A 36 2.38 -18.95 54.96
CA ILE A 36 3.63 -18.38 54.44
C ILE A 36 4.25 -19.30 53.37
N CYS A 37 4.37 -20.60 53.67
CA CYS A 37 4.95 -21.58 52.73
C CYS A 37 4.13 -21.69 51.42
N ILE A 38 2.80 -21.66 51.51
CA ILE A 38 1.93 -21.66 50.32
C ILE A 38 2.13 -20.39 49.49
N LYS A 39 2.21 -19.23 50.14
CA LYS A 39 2.45 -17.94 49.45
C LYS A 39 3.82 -17.90 48.76
N GLU A 40 4.85 -18.48 49.36
CA GLU A 40 6.18 -18.60 48.74
C GLU A 40 6.14 -19.47 47.48
N LYS A 41 5.45 -20.63 47.52
CA LYS A 41 5.26 -21.49 46.33
C LYS A 41 4.54 -20.74 45.20
N TYR A 42 3.52 -19.95 45.52
CA TYR A 42 2.83 -19.13 44.53
C TYR A 42 3.74 -18.04 43.94
N ASN A 43 4.52 -17.33 44.76
CA ASN A 43 5.45 -16.32 44.27
C ASN A 43 6.58 -16.95 43.43
N GLU A 44 7.05 -18.15 43.80
CA GLU A 44 8.03 -18.91 43.02
C GLU A 44 7.47 -19.28 41.65
N PHE A 45 6.31 -19.91 41.61
CA PHE A 45 5.68 -20.31 40.35
C PHE A 45 5.37 -19.11 39.46
N GLU A 46 4.88 -18.01 40.05
CA GLU A 46 4.55 -16.81 39.30
C GLU A 46 5.77 -16.22 38.57
N ARG A 47 6.90 -16.10 39.27
CA ARG A 47 8.17 -15.64 38.67
C ARG A 47 8.64 -16.59 37.58
N PHE A 48 8.63 -17.89 37.85
CA PHE A 48 9.03 -18.91 36.90
C PHE A 48 8.17 -18.87 35.63
N PHE A 49 6.84 -18.80 35.80
CA PHE A 49 5.89 -18.67 34.70
C PHE A 49 6.17 -17.42 33.87
N PHE A 50 6.40 -16.27 34.51
CA PHE A 50 6.71 -15.03 33.78
C PHE A 50 7.96 -15.18 32.92
N ILE A 51 9.04 -15.75 33.46
CA ILE A 51 10.30 -15.94 32.74
C ILE A 51 10.11 -16.90 31.57
N GLU A 52 9.63 -18.12 31.85
CA GLU A 52 9.53 -19.16 30.83
C GLU A 52 8.50 -18.83 29.76
N MET A 53 7.35 -18.25 30.13
CA MET A 53 6.36 -17.86 29.13
C MET A 53 6.83 -16.68 28.28
N ASN A 54 7.59 -15.72 28.81
CA ASN A 54 8.24 -14.71 27.95
C ASN A 54 9.28 -15.34 27.02
N ASN A 55 10.07 -16.30 27.50
CA ASN A 55 11.03 -17.03 26.67
C ASN A 55 10.32 -17.80 25.53
N ALA A 56 9.15 -18.40 25.78
CA ALA A 56 8.27 -18.94 24.73
C ALA A 56 7.89 -17.88 23.67
N LEU A 57 7.52 -16.67 24.12
CA LEU A 57 7.17 -15.58 23.21
C LEU A 57 8.37 -15.11 22.38
N PHE A 58 9.56 -15.03 22.99
CA PHE A 58 10.81 -14.66 22.35
C PHE A 58 11.35 -15.74 21.40
N ALA A 59 11.02 -17.01 21.63
CA ALA A 59 11.36 -18.11 20.73
C ALA A 59 10.33 -18.28 19.59
N GLY A 60 9.15 -17.65 19.70
CA GLY A 60 8.08 -17.78 18.71
C GLY A 60 7.31 -19.11 18.78
N GLU A 61 7.40 -19.85 19.90
CA GLU A 61 6.78 -21.18 20.05
C GLU A 61 5.27 -21.17 19.82
N TYR A 62 4.59 -20.07 20.15
CA TYR A 62 3.15 -19.91 19.97
C TYR A 62 2.66 -19.95 18.51
N LEU A 63 3.60 -19.94 17.55
CA LEU A 63 3.33 -20.05 16.12
C LEU A 63 3.37 -21.50 15.61
N GLU A 64 3.70 -22.47 16.46
CA GLU A 64 3.60 -23.90 16.16
C GLU A 64 2.15 -24.32 15.90
N ASP A 65 1.95 -25.25 14.97
CA ASP A 65 0.62 -25.62 14.47
C ASP A 65 -0.27 -26.27 15.55
N ASP A 66 0.32 -26.88 16.58
CA ASP A 66 -0.35 -27.57 17.69
C ASP A 66 -0.30 -26.82 19.03
N TYR A 67 0.21 -25.59 19.06
CA TYR A 67 0.41 -24.83 20.31
C TYR A 67 -0.88 -24.59 21.11
N ILE A 68 -2.02 -24.41 20.43
CA ILE A 68 -3.33 -24.29 21.10
C ILE A 68 -3.65 -25.53 21.95
N LYS A 69 -3.31 -26.73 21.47
CA LYS A 69 -3.52 -27.97 22.23
C LYS A 69 -2.64 -28.04 23.47
N LYS A 70 -1.43 -27.47 23.42
CA LYS A 70 -0.54 -27.36 24.58
C LYS A 70 -1.14 -26.42 25.63
N ILE A 71 -1.69 -25.29 25.21
CA ILE A 71 -2.41 -24.37 26.11
C ILE A 71 -3.60 -25.09 26.76
N GLU A 72 -4.43 -25.79 25.97
CA GLU A 72 -5.59 -26.55 26.48
C GLU A 72 -5.18 -27.66 27.44
N THR A 73 -4.06 -28.35 27.18
CA THR A 73 -3.51 -29.37 28.08
C THR A 73 -3.15 -28.76 29.43
N PHE A 74 -2.46 -27.62 29.42
CA PHE A 74 -2.10 -26.93 30.65
C PHE A 74 -3.36 -26.41 31.38
N GLU A 75 -4.32 -25.82 30.68
CA GLU A 75 -5.60 -25.40 31.27
C GLU A 75 -6.33 -26.57 31.96
N ASN A 76 -6.37 -27.75 31.34
CA ASN A 76 -7.05 -28.93 31.87
C ASN A 76 -6.37 -29.49 33.12
N ASP A 77 -5.05 -29.55 33.15
CA ASP A 77 -4.30 -30.04 34.32
C ASP A 77 -4.49 -29.11 35.52
N VAL A 78 -4.51 -27.78 35.29
CA VAL A 78 -4.81 -26.79 36.33
C VAL A 78 -6.23 -26.94 36.88
N ILE A 79 -7.22 -27.32 36.04
CA ILE A 79 -8.60 -27.59 36.47
C ILE A 79 -8.68 -28.85 37.33
N PHE A 80 -8.01 -29.92 36.93
CA PHE A 80 -8.07 -31.20 37.64
C PHE A 80 -7.49 -31.07 39.06
N GLU A 81 -6.38 -30.33 39.21
CA GLU A 81 -5.77 -30.08 40.51
C GLU A 81 -6.55 -29.08 41.39
N LYS A 82 -7.32 -28.16 40.79
CA LYS A 82 -8.23 -27.28 41.54
C LYS A 82 -9.22 -28.08 42.40
N ASN A 83 -9.67 -29.25 41.93
CA ASN A 83 -10.61 -30.10 42.67
C ASN A 83 -9.98 -30.85 43.85
N LEU A 84 -8.65 -30.70 44.06
CA LEU A 84 -7.89 -31.36 45.14
C LEU A 84 -7.43 -30.38 46.23
N ILE A 85 -7.55 -29.06 46.02
CA ILE A 85 -7.10 -28.00 46.93
C ILE A 85 -8.33 -27.19 47.39
N ILE A 86 -8.33 -26.77 48.65
CA ILE A 86 -9.38 -26.02 49.38
C ILE A 86 -10.21 -25.08 48.48
N ASP A 87 -11.54 -25.11 48.64
CA ASP A 87 -12.58 -24.48 47.79
C ASP A 87 -12.43 -22.97 47.49
N ASP A 88 -11.53 -22.24 48.17
CA ASP A 88 -11.33 -20.79 48.03
C ASP A 88 -10.03 -20.36 47.31
N ASN A 89 -9.28 -21.28 46.68
CA ASN A 89 -8.03 -20.91 46.00
C ASN A 89 -8.26 -20.21 44.64
N VAL A 90 -7.97 -18.91 44.56
CA VAL A 90 -8.07 -18.08 43.35
C VAL A 90 -6.91 -18.31 42.37
N TYR A 91 -5.78 -18.89 42.83
CA TYR A 91 -4.56 -19.01 42.04
C TYR A 91 -4.70 -19.80 40.72
N PRO A 92 -5.35 -20.98 40.68
CA PRO A 92 -5.63 -21.69 39.42
C PRO A 92 -6.48 -20.89 38.44
N ALA A 93 -7.40 -20.04 38.95
CA ALA A 93 -8.24 -19.20 38.11
C ALA A 93 -7.42 -18.11 37.40
N ILE A 94 -6.40 -17.56 38.06
CA ILE A 94 -5.49 -16.55 37.49
C ILE A 94 -4.65 -17.15 36.36
N ILE A 95 -4.04 -18.33 36.58
CA ILE A 95 -3.28 -19.03 35.54
C ILE A 95 -4.16 -19.30 34.33
N ARG A 96 -5.39 -19.80 34.54
CA ARG A 96 -6.35 -20.02 33.46
C ARG A 96 -6.73 -18.72 32.75
N GLY A 97 -6.86 -17.61 33.47
CA GLY A 97 -7.05 -16.29 32.88
C GLY A 97 -5.91 -15.92 31.92
N CYS A 98 -4.66 -16.08 32.36
CA CYS A 98 -3.47 -15.85 31.55
C CYS A 98 -3.45 -16.73 30.29
N LEU A 99 -3.67 -18.04 30.45
CA LEU A 99 -3.68 -18.99 29.33
C LEU A 99 -4.81 -18.71 28.34
N LYS A 100 -5.98 -18.30 28.83
CA LYS A 100 -7.12 -17.89 28.00
C LYS A 100 -6.77 -16.66 27.15
N GLU A 101 -6.15 -15.64 27.74
CA GLU A 101 -5.72 -14.45 27.00
C GLU A 101 -4.69 -14.79 25.91
N LEU A 102 -3.70 -15.64 26.22
CA LEU A 102 -2.74 -16.12 25.23
C LEU A 102 -3.44 -16.87 24.09
N LYS A 103 -4.36 -17.79 24.40
CA LYS A 103 -5.14 -18.54 23.42
C LYS A 103 -5.92 -17.61 22.48
N GLU A 104 -6.54 -16.57 23.02
CA GLU A 104 -7.28 -15.58 22.23
C GLU A 104 -6.36 -14.78 21.28
N ILE A 105 -5.18 -14.37 21.74
CA ILE A 105 -4.18 -13.69 20.90
C ILE A 105 -3.66 -14.62 19.81
N VAL A 106 -3.31 -15.87 20.14
CA VAL A 106 -2.84 -16.85 19.17
C VAL A 106 -3.91 -17.12 18.12
N PHE A 107 -5.18 -17.23 18.52
CA PHE A 107 -6.30 -17.37 17.60
C PHE A 107 -6.43 -16.16 16.67
N SER A 108 -6.25 -14.94 17.18
CA SER A 108 -6.24 -13.71 16.37
C SER A 108 -5.12 -13.73 15.32
N ILE A 109 -3.90 -14.12 15.72
CA ILE A 109 -2.74 -14.24 14.83
C ILE A 109 -2.98 -15.31 13.76
N GLN A 110 -3.48 -16.49 14.17
CA GLN A 110 -3.80 -17.60 13.25
C GLN A 110 -4.85 -17.20 12.22
N ASN A 111 -5.88 -16.44 12.61
CA ASN A 111 -6.88 -15.92 11.68
C ASN A 111 -6.30 -14.90 10.70
N LYS A 112 -5.34 -14.06 11.12
CA LYS A 112 -4.65 -13.13 10.23
C LYS A 112 -3.85 -13.87 9.14
N ILE A 113 -3.15 -14.93 9.51
CA ILE A 113 -2.31 -15.71 8.58
C ILE A 113 -3.11 -16.75 7.77
N LYS A 114 -4.40 -16.96 8.09
CA LYS A 114 -5.27 -17.87 7.34
C LYS A 114 -5.54 -17.28 5.95
N LEU A 115 -5.28 -18.08 4.93
CA LEU A 115 -5.48 -17.72 3.54
C LEU A 115 -6.94 -17.96 3.11
N GLY A 116 -7.41 -17.29 2.06
CA GLY A 116 -8.71 -17.55 1.40
C GLY A 116 -9.99 -17.08 2.09
N ASN A 117 -9.98 -16.57 3.34
CA ASN A 117 -11.18 -16.15 4.09
C ASN A 117 -11.37 -14.61 4.15
N GLU A 118 -11.27 -13.93 3.01
CA GLU A 118 -11.26 -12.45 2.98
C GLU A 118 -12.63 -11.78 2.94
N ASP A 119 -13.68 -12.53 2.60
CA ASP A 119 -15.00 -11.98 2.36
C ASP A 119 -15.84 -11.83 3.66
N LEU A 120 -15.43 -12.50 4.74
CA LEU A 120 -16.15 -12.47 6.03
C LEU A 120 -15.19 -12.58 7.23
N LEU A 121 -14.55 -11.47 7.57
CA LEU A 121 -13.71 -11.36 8.79
C LEU A 121 -14.59 -10.97 9.99
N ILE A 122 -15.25 -11.94 10.60
CA ILE A 122 -15.87 -11.77 11.93
C ILE A 122 -14.83 -12.21 12.96
N ALA A 123 -14.11 -11.25 13.53
CA ALA A 123 -13.27 -11.48 14.70
C ALA A 123 -13.92 -10.78 15.88
N PHE A 124 -14.37 -11.55 16.88
CA PHE A 124 -14.64 -11.02 18.21
C PHE A 124 -13.30 -10.68 18.85
N ALA A 125 -12.74 -9.52 18.48
CA ALA A 125 -11.71 -8.88 19.28
C ALA A 125 -12.48 -8.05 20.30
N THR A 126 -12.62 -8.56 21.53
CA THR A 126 -13.04 -7.73 22.65
C THR A 126 -12.05 -6.57 22.73
N ASN A 127 -12.43 -5.37 22.28
CA ASN A 127 -11.67 -4.14 22.55
C ASN A 127 -11.46 -3.91 24.07
N GLU A 128 -12.10 -4.74 24.90
CA GLU A 128 -11.87 -4.91 26.33
C GLU A 128 -10.48 -5.44 26.69
N TYR A 129 -9.65 -5.94 25.76
CA TYR A 129 -8.22 -6.17 26.04
C TYR A 129 -7.50 -4.90 26.50
N LEU A 130 -8.07 -3.71 26.30
CA LEU A 130 -7.54 -2.45 26.83
C LEU A 130 -8.00 -2.14 28.26
N LYS A 131 -9.01 -2.86 28.80
CA LYS A 131 -9.74 -2.50 30.03
C LYS A 131 -9.64 -3.50 31.20
N THR A 132 -9.03 -4.66 31.05
CA THR A 132 -8.89 -5.61 32.17
C THR A 132 -7.76 -5.21 33.13
N GLY A 133 -8.02 -4.19 33.92
CA GLY A 133 -7.44 -4.07 35.25
C GLY A 133 -8.33 -4.83 36.21
N GLN A 134 -8.11 -6.13 36.38
CA GLN A 134 -8.50 -6.77 37.64
C GLN A 134 -7.31 -6.60 38.58
N ASP A 135 -7.59 -6.06 39.78
CA ASP A 135 -6.70 -6.10 40.94
C ASP A 135 -6.27 -7.55 41.17
N ASN A 136 -5.17 -7.94 40.54
CA ASN A 136 -4.53 -9.22 40.79
C ASN A 136 -3.39 -8.93 41.76
N ASN A 137 -3.43 -9.58 42.93
CA ASN A 137 -2.36 -9.50 43.95
C ASN A 137 -1.00 -10.08 43.48
N TYR A 138 -0.92 -10.52 42.22
CA TYR A 138 0.21 -11.20 41.59
C TYR A 138 0.80 -10.31 40.49
N LYS A 139 1.96 -9.73 40.80
CA LYS A 139 2.66 -8.71 40.00
C LYS A 139 3.01 -9.18 38.59
N TYR A 140 3.64 -10.35 38.46
CA TYR A 140 4.19 -10.86 37.21
C TYR A 140 3.14 -11.52 36.31
N PHE A 141 2.08 -12.14 36.85
CA PHE A 141 0.94 -12.54 36.00
C PHE A 141 0.28 -11.30 35.38
N GLY A 142 0.06 -10.26 36.18
CA GLY A 142 -0.45 -8.98 35.69
C GLY A 142 0.48 -8.37 34.63
N ALA A 143 1.78 -8.31 34.89
CA ALA A 143 2.76 -7.79 33.94
C ALA A 143 2.80 -8.61 32.63
N TRP A 144 2.68 -9.93 32.70
CA TRP A 144 2.69 -10.79 31.51
C TRP A 144 1.47 -10.52 30.61
N CYS A 145 0.26 -10.47 31.18
CA CYS A 145 -0.94 -10.13 30.41
C CYS A 145 -0.89 -8.69 29.88
N MET A 146 -0.53 -7.73 30.72
CA MET A 146 -0.63 -6.30 30.41
C MET A 146 0.51 -5.75 29.56
N LEU A 147 1.70 -6.37 29.62
CA LEU A 147 2.88 -5.93 28.87
C LEU A 147 3.26 -6.97 27.82
N SER A 148 3.60 -8.19 28.21
CA SER A 148 4.16 -9.20 27.30
C SER A 148 3.18 -9.61 26.20
N LEU A 149 1.97 -10.02 26.57
CA LEU A 149 0.92 -10.42 25.61
C LEU A 149 0.45 -9.24 24.75
N ARG A 150 0.31 -8.04 25.33
CA ARG A 150 -0.07 -6.86 24.56
C ARG A 150 1.01 -6.45 23.57
N LEU A 151 2.29 -6.51 23.95
CA LEU A 151 3.41 -6.22 23.06
C LEU A 151 3.50 -7.26 21.93
N LEU A 152 3.26 -8.54 22.24
CA LEU A 152 3.11 -9.60 21.24
C LEU A 152 2.01 -9.26 20.22
N TYR A 153 0.82 -8.91 20.70
CA TYR A 153 -0.30 -8.54 19.82
C TYR A 153 0.07 -7.35 18.93
N ILE A 154 0.69 -6.31 19.50
CA ILE A 154 1.10 -5.11 18.76
C ILE A 154 2.12 -5.44 17.67
N ASP A 155 3.12 -6.27 17.96
CA ASP A 155 4.11 -6.70 16.96
C ASP A 155 3.45 -7.34 15.74
N HIS A 156 2.46 -8.21 15.95
CA HIS A 156 1.69 -8.81 14.84
C HIS A 156 0.73 -7.86 14.13
N THR A 157 0.34 -6.75 14.74
CA THR A 157 -0.74 -5.87 14.22
C THR A 157 -0.29 -4.45 13.93
N LEU A 158 1.01 -4.20 14.00
CA LEU A 158 1.63 -2.88 13.97
C LEU A 158 1.14 -2.04 12.78
N ILE A 159 0.49 -0.93 13.10
CA ILE A 159 0.12 0.11 12.14
C ILE A 159 0.56 1.47 12.65
N ASN A 160 0.84 2.38 11.73
CA ASN A 160 1.15 3.76 12.10
C ASN A 160 -0.13 4.54 12.44
N ASN A 161 -0.51 4.56 13.71
CA ASN A 161 -1.53 5.44 14.26
C ASN A 161 -1.08 6.03 15.61
N ARG A 162 -1.89 6.94 16.16
CA ARG A 162 -1.61 7.60 17.43
C ARG A 162 -1.72 6.64 18.63
N GLU A 163 -2.73 5.79 18.65
CA GLU A 163 -3.01 4.87 19.77
C GLU A 163 -1.84 3.90 20.04
N TYR A 164 -1.27 3.29 18.98
CA TYR A 164 -0.13 2.39 19.12
C TYR A 164 1.11 3.11 19.64
N ARG A 165 1.33 4.38 19.25
CA ARG A 165 2.45 5.20 19.78
C ARG A 165 2.30 5.43 21.28
N GLU A 166 1.12 5.88 21.71
CA GLU A 166 0.85 6.16 23.12
C GLU A 166 0.98 4.90 23.99
N VAL A 167 0.47 3.76 23.51
CA VAL A 167 0.59 2.47 24.22
C VAL A 167 2.05 2.02 24.33
N LEU A 168 2.82 2.08 23.23
CA LEU A 168 4.22 1.66 23.26
C LEU A 168 5.09 2.58 24.11
N ILE A 169 4.89 3.91 24.07
CA ILE A 169 5.58 4.85 24.96
C ILE A 169 5.26 4.52 26.42
N THR A 170 4.00 4.22 26.73
CA THR A 170 3.59 3.82 28.07
C THR A 170 4.26 2.53 28.52
N PHE A 171 4.35 1.53 27.63
CA PHE A 171 5.02 0.26 27.92
C PHE A 171 6.51 0.45 28.17
N PHE A 172 7.19 1.25 27.34
CA PHE A 172 8.61 1.54 27.49
C PHE A 172 8.92 2.07 28.90
N HIS A 173 8.19 3.10 29.36
CA HIS A 173 8.41 3.68 30.69
C HIS A 173 8.02 2.74 31.82
N LYS A 174 6.92 1.97 31.68
CA LYS A 174 6.55 0.95 32.68
C LYS A 174 7.62 -0.11 32.83
N ILE A 175 8.15 -0.62 31.71
CA ILE A 175 9.23 -1.62 31.72
C ILE A 175 10.50 -1.04 32.35
N GLN A 176 10.85 0.21 32.02
CA GLN A 176 12.01 0.88 32.61
C GLN A 176 11.89 1.04 34.14
N LEU A 177 10.70 1.37 34.65
CA LEU A 177 10.44 1.45 36.08
C LEU A 177 10.57 0.08 36.78
N GLU A 178 10.10 -0.98 36.12
CA GLU A 178 10.23 -2.34 36.65
C GLU A 178 11.71 -2.77 36.75
N ILE A 179 12.52 -2.51 35.71
CA ILE A 179 13.96 -2.82 35.71
C ILE A 179 14.69 -2.16 36.88
N ASN A 180 14.42 -0.88 37.13
CA ASN A 180 15.10 -0.11 38.19
C ASN A 180 14.85 -0.67 39.61
N GLY A 181 13.76 -1.42 39.81
CA GLY A 181 13.37 -2.00 41.10
C GLY A 181 13.71 -3.48 41.29
N LEU A 182 14.39 -4.12 40.33
CA LEU A 182 14.64 -5.56 40.33
C LEU A 182 16.09 -5.91 40.70
N ALA A 183 16.25 -6.93 41.55
CA ALA A 183 17.55 -7.51 41.90
C ALA A 183 17.80 -8.87 41.23
N ASN A 184 16.76 -9.54 40.70
CA ASN A 184 16.88 -10.84 40.06
C ASN A 184 17.32 -10.68 38.60
N GLU A 185 18.49 -11.21 38.25
CA GLU A 185 19.11 -11.03 36.93
C GLU A 185 18.29 -11.64 35.79
N GLU A 186 17.63 -12.79 35.99
CA GLU A 186 16.79 -13.43 34.96
C GLU A 186 15.56 -12.57 34.63
N LEU A 187 14.93 -11.97 35.65
CA LEU A 187 13.83 -11.04 35.45
C LEU A 187 14.29 -9.77 34.73
N VAL A 188 15.47 -9.25 35.09
CA VAL A 188 16.06 -8.09 34.40
C VAL A 188 16.29 -8.40 32.92
N ASP A 189 16.85 -9.55 32.56
CA ASP A 189 17.04 -9.95 31.15
C ASP A 189 15.70 -10.02 30.38
N VAL A 190 14.66 -10.60 30.98
CA VAL A 190 13.33 -10.66 30.34
C VAL A 190 12.76 -9.27 30.10
N PHE A 191 12.82 -8.38 31.09
CA PHE A 191 12.33 -7.01 30.94
C PHE A 191 13.18 -6.20 29.94
N GLU A 192 14.49 -6.40 29.89
CA GLU A 192 15.37 -5.77 28.91
C GLU A 192 15.02 -6.20 27.48
N LYS A 193 14.76 -7.50 27.25
CA LYS A 193 14.27 -8.00 25.95
C LYS A 193 12.91 -7.39 25.57
N LEU A 194 11.98 -7.26 26.53
CA LEU A 194 10.69 -6.57 26.29
C LEU A 194 10.90 -5.09 25.95
N ARG A 195 11.81 -4.41 26.65
CA ARG A 195 12.15 -3.00 26.41
C ARG A 195 12.75 -2.81 25.02
N SER A 196 13.72 -3.65 24.66
CA SER A 196 14.35 -3.65 23.35
C SER A 196 13.36 -3.87 22.21
N LYS A 197 12.47 -4.87 22.37
CA LYS A 197 11.38 -5.11 21.41
C LYS A 197 10.45 -3.91 21.30
N CYS A 198 10.10 -3.27 22.42
CA CYS A 198 9.28 -2.07 22.44
C CYS A 198 9.96 -0.89 21.72
N SER A 199 11.25 -0.65 22.00
CA SER A 199 12.09 0.37 21.34
C SER A 199 12.08 0.19 19.82
N PHE A 200 12.30 -1.04 19.34
CA PHE A 200 12.30 -1.31 17.92
C PHE A 200 10.93 -1.06 17.26
N LEU A 201 9.83 -1.49 17.89
CA LEU A 201 8.48 -1.20 17.37
C LEU A 201 8.17 0.31 17.33
N LEU A 202 8.67 1.08 18.31
CA LEU A 202 8.59 2.54 18.31
C LEU A 202 9.37 3.14 17.14
N ARG A 203 10.63 2.73 16.93
CA ARG A 203 11.46 3.17 15.78
C ARG A 203 10.71 2.97 14.47
N LYS A 204 10.08 1.80 14.31
CA LYS A 204 9.29 1.45 13.12
C LYS A 204 8.07 2.33 12.89
N ILE A 205 7.37 2.77 13.94
CA ILE A 205 6.21 3.65 13.79
C ILE A 205 6.64 5.09 13.47
N PHE A 206 7.71 5.58 14.09
CA PHE A 206 8.20 6.96 13.90
C PHE A 206 8.91 7.19 12.55
N ILE A 207 9.15 6.14 11.76
CA ILE A 207 9.71 6.21 10.40
C ILE A 207 8.98 7.17 9.45
N TYR A 208 7.73 7.53 9.75
CA TYR A 208 6.92 8.42 8.92
C TYR A 208 7.16 9.90 9.18
N ASP A 209 7.89 10.24 10.25
CA ASP A 209 8.01 11.58 10.81
C ASP A 209 9.42 12.18 10.69
N LYS A 210 10.24 11.66 9.75
CA LYS A 210 11.68 11.91 9.52
C LYS A 210 12.18 13.36 9.44
N LYS A 211 11.31 14.37 9.52
CA LYS A 211 11.67 15.77 9.29
C LYS A 211 11.66 16.64 10.55
N LYS A 212 11.42 16.09 11.74
CA LYS A 212 11.31 16.87 12.99
C LYS A 212 11.99 16.13 14.14
N SER A 213 12.65 16.87 15.02
CA SER A 213 12.96 16.42 16.39
C SER A 213 11.62 16.13 17.08
N LEU A 214 11.26 14.86 17.19
CA LEU A 214 9.98 14.45 17.75
C LEU A 214 10.11 14.46 19.27
N HIS A 215 9.17 15.16 19.89
CA HIS A 215 9.08 15.23 21.34
C HIS A 215 7.75 14.66 21.78
N TYR A 216 7.75 14.08 22.96
CA TYR A 216 6.55 13.61 23.63
C TYR A 216 6.61 14.04 25.10
N SER A 217 5.47 14.04 25.78
CA SER A 217 5.42 14.36 27.20
C SER A 217 4.93 13.18 28.00
N VAL A 218 5.63 12.88 29.09
CA VAL A 218 5.26 11.90 30.12
C VAL A 218 5.46 12.58 31.46
N ASP A 219 4.46 12.51 32.33
CA ASP A 219 4.49 13.13 33.66
C ASP A 219 4.87 14.62 33.63
N TYR A 220 4.33 15.35 32.64
CA TYR A 220 4.59 16.77 32.37
C TYR A 220 6.04 17.13 31.98
N GLU A 221 6.92 16.14 31.81
CA GLU A 221 8.26 16.34 31.27
C GLU A 221 8.27 16.13 29.76
N ILE A 222 8.95 17.01 29.03
CA ILE A 222 9.16 16.87 27.58
C ILE A 222 10.42 16.04 27.36
N LYS A 223 10.30 14.93 26.61
CA LYS A 223 11.39 14.01 26.29
C LYS A 223 11.55 13.86 24.77
N ASN A 224 12.76 13.52 24.34
CA ASN A 224 13.04 13.27 22.92
C ASN A 224 12.72 11.80 22.59
N VAL A 225 12.03 11.55 21.47
CA VAL A 225 11.78 10.21 20.94
C VAL A 225 13.08 9.43 20.71
N ASP A 226 14.18 10.09 20.34
CA ASP A 226 15.49 9.48 20.14
C ASP A 226 16.03 8.76 21.39
N GLU A 227 15.50 9.05 22.57
CA GLU A 227 15.88 8.36 23.82
C GLU A 227 15.26 6.96 23.95
N ILE A 228 14.14 6.71 23.26
CA ILE A 228 13.34 5.47 23.41
C ILE A 228 13.34 4.60 22.16
N ILE A 229 14.01 5.02 21.08
CA ILE A 229 14.15 4.26 19.82
C ILE A 229 15.59 3.80 19.54
N LYS A 230 16.45 3.92 20.55
CA LYS A 230 17.86 3.52 20.46
C LYS A 230 17.99 2.03 20.26
N ASP A 231 19.04 1.68 19.55
CA ASP A 231 19.54 0.33 19.46
C ASP A 231 20.15 -0.14 20.78
N ASP A 232 20.09 -1.45 20.97
CA ASP A 232 20.71 -2.18 22.04
C ASP A 232 21.13 -3.56 21.55
N ILE A 233 21.77 -4.32 22.44
CA ILE A 233 22.33 -5.63 22.11
C ILE A 233 21.30 -6.63 21.57
N TYR A 234 20.00 -6.44 21.83
CA TYR A 234 18.96 -7.40 21.45
C TYR A 234 18.29 -7.07 20.11
N ASN A 235 18.47 -5.86 19.58
CA ASN A 235 17.79 -5.40 18.35
C ASN A 235 18.71 -4.71 17.31
N GLU A 236 20.01 -4.59 17.57
CA GLU A 236 20.98 -3.90 16.70
C GLU A 236 20.98 -4.42 15.25
N ASP A 237 20.91 -5.74 15.08
CA ASP A 237 20.87 -6.42 13.79
C ASP A 237 19.62 -6.03 12.99
N PHE A 238 18.46 -6.03 13.64
CA PHE A 238 17.19 -5.69 13.01
C PHE A 238 17.05 -4.18 12.76
N ILE A 239 17.60 -3.35 13.63
CA ILE A 239 17.68 -1.89 13.42
C ILE A 239 18.53 -1.58 12.20
N SER A 240 19.72 -2.18 12.10
CA SER A 240 20.60 -2.02 10.93
C SER A 240 19.87 -2.41 9.63
N LEU A 241 19.17 -3.57 9.63
CA LEU A 241 18.38 -4.01 8.48
C LEU A 241 17.23 -3.06 8.13
N PHE A 242 16.54 -2.53 9.14
CA PHE A 242 15.42 -1.60 8.98
C PHE A 242 15.88 -0.24 8.45
N ASP A 243 16.95 0.30 9.03
CA ASP A 243 17.51 1.60 8.66
C ASP A 243 18.11 1.54 7.26
N GLY A 244 18.88 0.51 6.93
CA GLY A 244 19.43 0.31 5.58
C GLY A 244 18.37 0.15 4.49
N MET A 245 17.14 -0.27 4.85
CA MET A 245 16.01 -0.28 3.92
C MET A 245 15.30 1.06 3.83
N TYR A 246 15.05 1.73 4.96
CA TYR A 246 14.10 2.84 4.98
C TYR A 246 14.71 4.18 5.25
N LEU A 247 15.73 4.30 6.10
CA LEU A 247 16.43 5.55 6.45
C LEU A 247 17.55 5.84 5.46
N ASP A 248 18.42 4.85 5.29
CA ASP A 248 19.65 4.90 4.53
C ASP A 248 19.59 3.90 3.35
N ARG A 249 20.75 3.65 2.73
CA ARG A 249 20.93 2.51 1.81
C ARG A 249 21.79 1.48 2.52
N TYR A 250 21.51 0.20 2.27
CA TYR A 250 22.39 -0.88 2.71
C TYR A 250 23.84 -0.60 2.31
N ASP A 251 24.75 -0.81 3.25
CA ASP A 251 26.18 -0.75 3.03
C ASP A 251 26.62 -1.91 2.10
N MET A 252 27.78 -1.75 1.49
CA MET A 252 28.30 -2.72 0.53
C MET A 252 28.76 -4.02 1.18
N GLU A 253 29.08 -4.03 2.48
CA GLU A 253 29.49 -5.24 3.21
C GLU A 253 28.28 -6.17 3.39
N THR A 254 27.17 -5.64 3.89
CA THR A 254 25.88 -6.37 4.01
C THR A 254 25.41 -6.92 2.66
N VAL A 255 25.49 -6.11 1.60
CA VAL A 255 25.08 -6.55 0.26
C VAL A 255 26.01 -7.62 -0.30
N SER A 256 27.32 -7.49 -0.10
CA SER A 256 28.30 -8.47 -0.60
C SER A 256 28.18 -9.80 0.14
N TYR A 257 27.97 -9.76 1.46
CA TYR A 257 27.70 -10.95 2.27
C TYR A 257 26.57 -11.82 1.69
N TYR A 258 25.40 -11.21 1.39
CA TYR A 258 24.30 -11.98 0.81
C TYR A 258 24.53 -12.39 -0.64
N LYS A 259 25.27 -11.60 -1.44
CA LYS A 259 25.64 -12.00 -2.80
C LYS A 259 26.51 -13.25 -2.80
N ASP A 260 27.55 -13.28 -1.96
CA ASP A 260 28.49 -14.39 -1.88
C ASP A 260 27.77 -15.66 -1.40
N LYS A 261 26.91 -15.54 -0.39
CA LYS A 261 26.05 -16.65 0.05
C LYS A 261 25.14 -17.20 -1.05
N PHE A 262 24.60 -16.34 -1.90
CA PHE A 262 23.75 -16.76 -3.01
C PHE A 262 24.54 -17.43 -4.15
N VAL A 263 25.82 -17.07 -4.33
CA VAL A 263 26.73 -17.78 -5.25
C VAL A 263 26.98 -19.21 -4.75
N GLU A 264 27.09 -19.40 -3.45
CA GLU A 264 27.22 -20.71 -2.79
C GLU A 264 25.89 -21.48 -2.65
N GLU A 265 24.80 -21.00 -3.26
CA GLU A 265 23.42 -21.54 -3.11
C GLU A 265 22.91 -21.59 -1.65
N GLN A 266 23.51 -20.81 -0.75
CA GLN A 266 23.09 -20.68 0.65
C GLN A 266 22.07 -19.55 0.79
N TYR A 267 20.83 -19.84 0.42
CA TYR A 267 19.75 -18.86 0.44
C TYR A 267 19.19 -18.61 1.85
N SER A 268 18.74 -17.38 2.11
CA SER A 268 18.03 -16.96 3.33
C SER A 268 16.91 -15.96 2.99
N CYS A 269 15.85 -15.91 3.80
CA CYS A 269 14.75 -14.99 3.54
C CYS A 269 15.19 -13.53 3.67
N ILE A 270 16.03 -13.22 4.67
CA ILE A 270 16.62 -11.88 4.82
C ILE A 270 17.41 -11.51 3.57
N GLY A 271 18.28 -12.41 3.08
CA GLY A 271 19.08 -12.16 1.87
C GLY A 271 18.24 -11.87 0.63
N PHE A 272 17.14 -12.61 0.42
CA PHE A 272 16.21 -12.33 -0.66
C PHE A 272 15.60 -10.93 -0.56
N ILE A 273 15.16 -10.52 0.63
CA ILE A 273 14.57 -9.19 0.85
C ILE A 273 15.60 -8.07 0.63
N VAL A 274 16.80 -8.22 1.23
CA VAL A 274 17.90 -7.25 1.12
C VAL A 274 18.32 -7.07 -0.34
N LEU A 275 18.58 -8.18 -1.05
CA LEU A 275 19.01 -8.14 -2.45
C LEU A 275 17.89 -7.64 -3.37
N ALA A 276 16.63 -8.03 -3.16
CA ALA A 276 15.51 -7.51 -3.94
C ALA A 276 15.35 -6.00 -3.79
N TYR A 277 15.46 -5.49 -2.55
CA TYR A 277 15.42 -4.06 -2.29
C TYR A 277 16.61 -3.34 -2.92
N TYR A 278 17.82 -3.85 -2.73
CA TYR A 278 19.05 -3.27 -3.25
C TYR A 278 19.04 -3.21 -4.78
N TYR A 279 18.72 -4.30 -5.47
CA TYR A 279 18.65 -4.33 -6.93
C TYR A 279 17.55 -3.41 -7.48
N ARG A 280 16.43 -3.25 -6.76
CA ARG A 280 15.38 -2.31 -7.13
C ARG A 280 15.85 -0.85 -7.14
N ILE A 281 16.72 -0.44 -6.23
CA ILE A 281 17.20 0.95 -6.10
C ILE A 281 18.56 1.20 -6.75
N SER A 282 19.24 0.15 -7.19
CA SER A 282 20.59 0.22 -7.77
C SER A 282 20.58 0.92 -9.14
N ASP A 283 21.59 1.76 -9.37
CA ASP A 283 21.83 2.42 -10.66
C ASP A 283 22.41 1.46 -11.72
N SER A 284 22.75 0.22 -11.36
CA SER A 284 23.42 -0.76 -12.22
C SER A 284 22.55 -1.33 -13.36
N LYS A 285 21.36 -0.76 -13.60
CA LYS A 285 20.47 -0.99 -14.75
C LYS A 285 20.32 -2.44 -15.26
N ASP A 286 20.10 -3.41 -14.38
CA ASP A 286 20.05 -4.82 -14.80
C ASP A 286 18.82 -5.55 -14.23
N ILE A 287 17.75 -5.61 -15.04
CA ILE A 287 16.52 -6.35 -14.71
C ILE A 287 16.79 -7.85 -14.57
N ASN A 288 17.81 -8.38 -15.25
CA ASN A 288 18.13 -9.81 -15.23
C ASN A 288 18.54 -10.28 -13.82
N ARG A 289 19.09 -9.38 -12.99
CA ARG A 289 19.42 -9.71 -11.59
C ARG A 289 18.16 -9.98 -10.77
N LEU A 290 17.11 -9.18 -10.97
CA LEU A 290 15.82 -9.38 -10.30
C LEU A 290 15.09 -10.59 -10.86
N ASP A 291 15.15 -10.83 -12.17
CA ASP A 291 14.57 -12.04 -12.79
C ASP A 291 15.26 -13.31 -12.28
N LYS A 292 16.60 -13.31 -12.20
CA LYS A 292 17.38 -14.40 -11.59
C LYS A 292 17.02 -14.58 -10.12
N LEU A 293 16.86 -13.50 -9.36
CA LEU A 293 16.48 -13.56 -7.95
C LEU A 293 15.09 -14.19 -7.76
N CYS A 294 14.12 -13.85 -8.61
CA CYS A 294 12.80 -14.50 -8.62
C CYS A 294 12.92 -16.00 -8.87
N ALA A 295 13.71 -16.40 -9.87
CA ALA A 295 13.92 -17.83 -10.19
C ALA A 295 14.57 -18.60 -9.03
N CYS A 296 15.64 -18.04 -8.44
CA CYS A 296 16.28 -18.60 -7.25
C CYS A 296 15.30 -18.73 -6.07
N PHE A 297 14.40 -17.74 -5.90
CA PHE A 297 13.37 -17.80 -4.85
C PHE A 297 12.36 -18.91 -5.11
N ASP A 298 11.89 -19.10 -6.35
CA ASP A 298 10.96 -20.17 -6.68
C ASP A 298 11.55 -21.56 -6.41
N GLU A 299 12.84 -21.76 -6.68
CA GLU A 299 13.57 -22.99 -6.31
C GLU A 299 13.68 -23.17 -4.80
N TYR A 300 14.10 -22.12 -4.09
CA TYR A 300 14.18 -22.13 -2.63
C TYR A 300 12.81 -22.42 -1.99
N TYR A 301 11.74 -21.78 -2.49
CA TYR A 301 10.37 -21.96 -2.02
C TYR A 301 9.90 -23.41 -2.18
N LYS A 302 10.23 -24.08 -3.29
CA LYS A 302 9.93 -25.51 -3.49
C LYS A 302 10.63 -26.37 -2.45
N LYS A 303 11.95 -26.19 -2.26
CA LYS A 303 12.74 -26.92 -1.25
C LYS A 303 12.17 -26.74 0.16
N VAL A 304 11.82 -25.51 0.52
CA VAL A 304 11.22 -25.22 1.84
C VAL A 304 9.85 -25.88 1.98
N LYS A 305 9.01 -25.85 0.94
CA LYS A 305 7.69 -26.48 0.96
C LYS A 305 7.75 -27.99 1.18
N GLU A 306 8.77 -28.66 0.61
CA GLU A 306 9.01 -30.10 0.81
C GLU A 306 9.29 -30.47 2.28
N ASN A 307 9.88 -29.55 3.05
CA ASN A 307 10.11 -29.73 4.49
C ASN A 307 8.86 -29.51 5.36
N ASN A 308 7.67 -29.36 4.75
CA ASN A 308 6.38 -29.16 5.42
C ASN A 308 6.42 -28.09 6.56
N PRO A 309 6.76 -26.84 6.24
CA PRO A 309 6.91 -25.77 7.23
C PRO A 309 5.58 -25.44 7.89
N CYS A 310 5.58 -24.89 9.11
CA CYS A 310 4.36 -24.54 9.83
C CYS A 310 3.49 -23.51 9.09
N LYS A 311 2.24 -23.30 9.52
CA LYS A 311 1.32 -22.35 8.87
C LYS A 311 1.91 -20.94 8.77
N TYR A 312 2.59 -20.48 9.81
CA TYR A 312 3.21 -19.16 9.85
C TYR A 312 4.30 -19.01 8.78
N ASP A 313 5.22 -19.97 8.70
CA ASP A 313 6.32 -19.95 7.74
C ASP A 313 5.83 -20.08 6.28
N ARG A 314 4.77 -20.88 6.04
CA ARG A 314 4.11 -20.92 4.72
C ARG A 314 3.56 -19.56 4.31
N TYR A 315 2.93 -18.84 5.24
CA TYR A 315 2.44 -17.49 5.00
C TYR A 315 3.59 -16.50 4.74
N ALA A 316 4.66 -16.58 5.54
CA ALA A 316 5.85 -15.77 5.37
C ALA A 316 6.46 -15.92 3.97
N MET A 317 6.68 -17.16 3.51
CA MET A 317 7.24 -17.44 2.18
C MET A 317 6.38 -16.86 1.05
N LYS A 318 5.05 -16.96 1.14
CA LYS A 318 4.12 -16.36 0.18
C LYS A 318 4.21 -14.83 0.16
N SER A 319 4.38 -14.21 1.32
CA SER A 319 4.56 -12.76 1.42
C SER A 319 5.89 -12.30 0.80
N ILE A 320 6.97 -13.08 1.00
CA ILE A 320 8.30 -12.79 0.42
C ILE A 320 8.24 -12.92 -1.11
N LYS A 321 7.59 -13.97 -1.65
CA LYS A 321 7.37 -14.11 -3.10
C LYS A 321 6.75 -12.84 -3.69
N ASN A 322 5.65 -12.38 -3.09
CA ASN A 322 4.98 -11.15 -3.51
C ASN A 322 5.88 -9.92 -3.41
N TYR A 323 6.67 -9.82 -2.35
CA TYR A 323 7.58 -8.70 -2.16
C TYR A 323 8.66 -8.61 -3.25
N ILE A 324 9.30 -9.74 -3.60
CA ILE A 324 10.36 -9.78 -4.63
C ILE A 324 9.78 -9.40 -6.00
N HIS A 325 8.63 -9.98 -6.38
CA HIS A 325 7.97 -9.61 -7.64
C HIS A 325 7.52 -8.14 -7.66
N ASN A 326 7.06 -7.60 -6.53
CA ASN A 326 6.73 -6.18 -6.42
C ASN A 326 7.97 -5.27 -6.48
N CYS A 327 9.15 -5.75 -6.06
CA CYS A 327 10.43 -5.05 -6.26
C CYS A 327 10.82 -5.05 -7.74
N ARG A 328 10.72 -6.20 -8.42
CA ARG A 328 10.90 -6.33 -9.87
C ARG A 328 10.00 -5.37 -10.64
N PHE A 329 8.70 -5.38 -10.35
CA PHE A 329 7.74 -4.45 -10.96
C PHE A 329 8.08 -2.99 -10.70
N SER A 330 8.48 -2.65 -9.47
CA SER A 330 8.91 -1.29 -9.13
C SER A 330 10.09 -0.80 -9.97
N TYR A 331 11.01 -1.70 -10.28
CA TYR A 331 12.20 -1.42 -11.07
C TYR A 331 11.87 -1.33 -12.56
N ALA A 332 10.95 -2.16 -13.06
CA ALA A 332 10.45 -2.05 -14.43
C ALA A 332 9.81 -0.69 -14.69
N LEU A 333 8.96 -0.22 -13.76
CA LEU A 333 8.32 1.10 -13.82
C LEU A 333 9.30 2.29 -13.82
N SER A 334 10.51 2.13 -13.29
CA SER A 334 11.52 3.22 -13.28
C SER A 334 12.33 3.31 -14.57
N GLN A 335 12.18 2.35 -15.49
CA GLN A 335 12.88 2.37 -16.78
C GLN A 335 12.30 3.46 -17.69
N LYS A 336 13.18 4.21 -18.37
CA LYS A 336 12.79 5.31 -19.26
C LYS A 336 11.91 4.87 -20.43
N GLU A 337 12.12 3.65 -20.93
CA GLU A 337 11.42 3.09 -22.10
C GLU A 337 10.18 2.28 -21.71
N TYR A 338 9.75 2.35 -20.45
CA TYR A 338 8.60 1.59 -19.98
C TYR A 338 7.29 2.12 -20.60
N THR A 339 6.44 1.21 -21.08
CA THR A 339 5.23 1.51 -21.86
C THR A 339 3.93 1.12 -21.15
N ILE A 340 2.80 1.67 -21.60
CA ILE A 340 1.46 1.30 -21.12
C ILE A 340 1.11 -0.18 -21.39
N LEU A 341 1.63 -0.74 -22.50
CA LEU A 341 1.44 -2.16 -22.79
C LEU A 341 2.18 -3.04 -21.78
N GLN A 342 3.43 -2.69 -21.43
CA GLN A 342 4.18 -3.38 -20.38
C GLN A 342 3.48 -3.25 -19.03
N LEU A 343 2.95 -2.07 -18.69
CA LEU A 343 2.13 -1.89 -17.48
C LEU A 343 0.96 -2.86 -17.41
N THR A 344 0.22 -2.99 -18.51
CA THR A 344 -0.93 -3.90 -18.59
C THR A 344 -0.52 -5.35 -18.35
N ASN A 345 0.61 -5.78 -18.94
CA ASN A 345 1.10 -7.15 -18.78
C ASN A 345 1.64 -7.40 -17.36
N ASP A 346 2.45 -6.49 -16.82
CA ASP A 346 3.02 -6.62 -15.49
C ASP A 346 1.93 -6.63 -14.40
N ILE A 347 0.84 -5.86 -14.57
CA ILE A 347 -0.31 -5.93 -13.65
C ILE A 347 -1.00 -7.30 -13.69
N LYS A 348 -1.17 -7.90 -14.88
CA LYS A 348 -1.71 -9.26 -14.99
C LYS A 348 -0.81 -10.30 -14.33
N ASP A 349 0.51 -10.16 -14.50
CA ASP A 349 1.48 -11.04 -13.84
C ASP A 349 1.43 -10.91 -12.31
N ILE A 350 1.32 -9.67 -11.79
CA ILE A 350 1.12 -9.41 -10.37
C ILE A 350 -0.17 -10.06 -9.86
N GLU A 351 -1.27 -9.94 -10.61
CA GLU A 351 -2.55 -10.53 -10.25
C GLU A 351 -2.46 -12.05 -10.19
N ARG A 352 -1.84 -12.69 -11.20
CA ARG A 352 -1.57 -14.13 -11.20
C ARG A 352 -0.78 -14.57 -9.97
N ILE A 353 0.26 -13.81 -9.58
CA ILE A 353 1.08 -14.14 -8.40
C ILE A 353 0.25 -13.98 -7.11
N GLN A 354 -0.56 -12.92 -6.99
CA GLN A 354 -1.41 -12.70 -5.81
C GLN A 354 -2.50 -13.78 -5.72
N GLU A 355 -3.01 -14.28 -6.84
CA GLU A 355 -3.94 -15.40 -6.90
C GLU A 355 -3.26 -16.72 -6.50
N GLU A 356 -2.09 -17.04 -7.06
CA GLU A 356 -1.29 -18.24 -6.73
C GLU A 356 -0.94 -18.30 -5.24
N THR A 357 -0.58 -17.15 -4.68
CA THR A 357 -0.14 -17.05 -3.29
C THR A 357 -1.29 -16.85 -2.31
N GLU A 358 -2.45 -16.42 -2.77
CA GLU A 358 -3.58 -15.93 -1.96
C GLU A 358 -3.19 -14.75 -1.05
N PHE A 359 -2.18 -13.97 -1.43
CA PHE A 359 -1.65 -12.86 -0.65
C PHE A 359 -1.94 -11.53 -1.36
N LYS A 360 -3.02 -10.85 -0.96
CA LYS A 360 -3.42 -9.59 -1.59
C LYS A 360 -2.59 -8.41 -1.07
N ASN A 361 -2.01 -7.65 -2.01
CA ASN A 361 -1.12 -6.52 -1.73
C ASN A 361 -1.52 -5.28 -2.54
N TYR A 362 -1.69 -4.13 -1.86
CA TYR A 362 -2.06 -2.87 -2.51
C TYR A 362 -0.90 -2.15 -3.22
N HIS A 363 0.35 -2.46 -2.86
CA HIS A 363 1.52 -1.71 -3.33
C HIS A 363 1.68 -1.69 -4.86
N PRO A 364 1.49 -2.80 -5.61
CA PRO A 364 1.57 -2.78 -7.06
C PRO A 364 0.56 -1.82 -7.68
N TYR A 365 -0.71 -1.87 -7.26
CA TYR A 365 -1.75 -0.98 -7.79
C TYR A 365 -1.44 0.49 -7.49
N LYS A 366 -0.95 0.80 -6.28
CA LYS A 366 -0.51 2.15 -5.93
C LYS A 366 0.61 2.64 -6.86
N LYS A 367 1.63 1.82 -7.12
CA LYS A 367 2.75 2.16 -8.01
C LYS A 367 2.28 2.40 -9.45
N ALA A 368 1.38 1.55 -9.95
CA ALA A 368 0.80 1.69 -11.28
C ALA A 368 -0.02 2.98 -11.42
N LEU A 369 -0.84 3.33 -10.42
CA LEU A 369 -1.59 4.59 -10.42
C LEU A 369 -0.65 5.79 -10.38
N THR A 370 0.41 5.77 -9.57
CA THR A 370 1.42 6.84 -9.56
C THR A 370 2.12 6.97 -10.92
N TYR A 371 2.46 5.86 -11.57
CA TYR A 371 3.05 5.89 -12.91
C TYR A 371 2.09 6.51 -13.94
N LEU A 372 0.82 6.08 -13.94
CA LEU A 372 -0.20 6.61 -14.85
C LEU A 372 -0.49 8.10 -14.60
N ASP A 373 -0.56 8.53 -13.34
CA ASP A 373 -0.78 9.93 -12.96
C ASP A 373 0.37 10.83 -13.48
N ASN A 374 1.61 10.36 -13.36
CA ASN A 374 2.77 11.02 -13.96
C ASN A 374 2.71 11.03 -15.49
N TYR A 375 2.30 9.91 -16.12
CA TYR A 375 2.13 9.80 -17.56
C TYR A 375 1.11 10.80 -18.09
N PHE A 376 -0.02 10.98 -17.41
CA PHE A 376 -1.03 11.98 -17.79
C PHE A 376 -0.49 13.40 -17.62
N SER A 377 0.25 13.66 -16.54
CA SER A 377 0.84 14.97 -16.26
C SER A 377 1.84 15.41 -17.34
N GLN A 378 2.67 14.49 -17.84
CA GLN A 378 3.66 14.75 -18.89
C GLN A 378 3.03 14.87 -20.29
N ASN A 379 1.92 14.18 -20.53
CA ASN A 379 1.20 14.19 -21.81
C ASN A 379 0.02 15.19 -21.85
N ASN A 380 0.00 16.18 -20.94
CA ASN A 380 -1.03 17.22 -20.88
C ASN A 380 -0.85 18.35 -21.92
N GLY A 381 0.08 18.23 -22.87
CA GLY A 381 0.23 19.17 -23.98
C GLY A 381 -1.00 19.21 -24.90
N ILE A 382 -1.25 20.38 -25.50
CA ILE A 382 -2.49 20.76 -26.24
C ILE A 382 -2.80 19.84 -27.45
N GLU A 383 -1.87 19.00 -27.90
CA GLU A 383 -2.04 18.16 -29.11
C GLU A 383 -2.15 16.64 -28.85
N ASN A 384 -1.82 16.15 -27.66
CA ASN A 384 -1.83 14.70 -27.41
C ASN A 384 -3.16 14.25 -26.80
N VAL A 385 -4.00 13.62 -27.62
CA VAL A 385 -5.19 12.91 -27.16
C VAL A 385 -4.73 11.75 -26.27
N ILE A 386 -4.98 11.86 -24.97
CA ILE A 386 -4.84 10.72 -24.05
C ILE A 386 -5.81 9.63 -24.53
N ASP A 387 -5.25 8.46 -24.85
CA ASP A 387 -6.00 7.31 -25.33
C ASP A 387 -7.04 6.84 -24.30
N ALA A 388 -8.22 6.45 -24.79
CA ALA A 388 -9.34 6.00 -23.96
C ALA A 388 -9.02 4.71 -23.19
N ASN A 389 -8.26 3.78 -23.80
CA ASN A 389 -7.88 2.53 -23.12
C ASN A 389 -6.96 2.80 -21.92
N THR A 390 -6.10 3.82 -22.01
CA THR A 390 -5.23 4.23 -20.90
C THR A 390 -6.03 4.80 -19.73
N ILE A 391 -7.12 5.53 -20.00
CA ILE A 391 -8.05 6.03 -18.97
C ILE A 391 -8.83 4.88 -18.34
N GLU A 392 -9.27 3.90 -19.14
CA GLU A 392 -9.94 2.70 -18.65
C GLU A 392 -9.02 1.88 -17.74
N LEU A 393 -7.77 1.66 -18.15
CA LEU A 393 -6.75 1.01 -17.33
C LEU A 393 -6.56 1.70 -15.98
N PHE A 394 -6.50 3.04 -15.95
CA PHE A 394 -6.43 3.79 -14.69
C PHE A 394 -7.64 3.54 -13.80
N ASN A 395 -8.85 3.54 -14.37
CA ASN A 395 -10.08 3.32 -13.63
C ASN A 395 -10.15 1.93 -13.00
N ASP A 396 -9.74 0.90 -13.76
CA ASP A 396 -9.73 -0.49 -13.32
C ASP A 396 -8.72 -0.69 -12.18
N ILE A 397 -7.49 -0.20 -12.36
CA ILE A 397 -6.45 -0.28 -11.33
C ILE A 397 -6.88 0.50 -10.08
N PHE A 398 -7.59 1.63 -10.22
CA PHE A 398 -8.08 2.40 -9.09
C PHE A 398 -9.10 1.64 -8.25
N GLU A 399 -10.07 0.95 -8.86
CA GLU A 399 -11.04 0.15 -8.08
C GLU A 399 -10.37 -1.06 -7.40
N LYS A 400 -9.37 -1.67 -8.06
CA LYS A 400 -8.54 -2.72 -7.45
C LYS A 400 -7.75 -2.17 -6.25
N TYR A 401 -7.04 -1.06 -6.41
CA TYR A 401 -6.33 -0.39 -5.32
C TYR A 401 -7.26 -0.10 -4.13
N LYS A 402 -8.42 0.53 -4.40
CA LYS A 402 -9.41 0.93 -3.39
C LYS A 402 -9.92 -0.26 -2.57
N THR A 403 -10.17 -1.38 -3.22
CA THR A 403 -10.66 -2.60 -2.56
C THR A 403 -9.52 -3.25 -1.78
N THR A 404 -8.37 -3.46 -2.41
CA THR A 404 -7.24 -4.15 -1.81
C THR A 404 -6.66 -3.41 -0.60
N TYR A 405 -6.48 -2.08 -0.65
CA TYR A 405 -5.89 -1.36 0.48
C TYR A 405 -6.79 -1.41 1.73
N LYS A 406 -8.12 -1.44 1.56
CA LYS A 406 -9.06 -1.59 2.69
C LYS A 406 -8.95 -2.94 3.36
N VAL A 407 -8.85 -4.01 2.56
CA VAL A 407 -8.59 -5.37 3.07
C VAL A 407 -7.24 -5.42 3.79
N CYS A 408 -6.20 -4.81 3.22
CA CYS A 408 -4.89 -4.70 3.87
C CYS A 408 -4.94 -3.96 5.21
N LEU A 409 -5.76 -2.90 5.33
CA LEU A 409 -5.97 -2.20 6.61
C LEU A 409 -6.67 -3.07 7.66
N GLN A 410 -7.71 -3.80 7.24
CA GLN A 410 -8.45 -4.73 8.12
C GLN A 410 -7.55 -5.85 8.63
N LYS A 411 -6.72 -6.43 7.75
CA LYS A 411 -5.78 -7.51 8.09
C LYS A 411 -4.49 -7.06 8.79
N ARG A 412 -4.28 -5.77 9.03
CA ARG A 412 -3.00 -5.24 9.57
C ARG A 412 -1.81 -5.74 8.73
N PHE A 413 -1.93 -5.51 7.42
CA PHE A 413 -1.01 -5.99 6.40
C PHE A 413 0.45 -5.56 6.67
N SER A 414 1.37 -6.50 6.47
CA SER A 414 2.82 -6.25 6.40
C SER A 414 3.30 -6.52 4.97
N PRO A 415 4.09 -5.63 4.34
CA PRO A 415 4.66 -5.84 3.01
C PRO A 415 5.35 -7.19 2.80
N PHE A 416 6.03 -7.68 3.84
CA PHE A 416 6.59 -9.02 3.93
C PHE A 416 6.62 -9.45 5.40
N GLN A 417 6.75 -10.75 5.60
CA GLN A 417 6.93 -11.40 6.89
C GLN A 417 8.02 -12.47 6.70
N LEU A 418 8.90 -12.62 7.68
CA LEU A 418 9.96 -13.62 7.65
C LEU A 418 9.50 -14.91 8.34
N ILE A 419 10.20 -16.01 8.08
CA ILE A 419 10.00 -17.25 8.82
C ILE A 419 10.43 -17.08 10.28
N ILE A 420 10.01 -17.98 11.17
CA ILE A 420 10.28 -17.85 12.61
C ILE A 420 11.76 -17.67 12.89
N LYS A 421 12.61 -18.51 12.28
CA LYS A 421 14.07 -18.45 12.41
C LYS A 421 14.64 -17.08 12.04
N ASP A 422 14.25 -16.55 10.88
CA ASP A 422 14.76 -15.29 10.34
C ASP A 422 14.07 -14.05 10.97
N SER A 423 13.01 -14.26 11.74
CA SER A 423 12.33 -13.21 12.53
C SER A 423 12.87 -13.11 13.95
N THR A 424 13.87 -13.92 14.31
CA THR A 424 14.50 -13.93 15.63
C THR A 424 15.86 -13.25 15.54
N THR A 425 16.11 -12.27 16.41
CA THR A 425 17.41 -11.59 16.46
C THR A 425 18.51 -12.54 16.91
N GLU A 426 19.77 -12.18 16.70
CA GLU A 426 20.91 -13.00 17.14
C GLU A 426 20.91 -13.30 18.66
N LYS A 427 20.28 -12.43 19.47
CA LYS A 427 20.11 -12.62 20.92
C LYS A 427 18.82 -13.34 21.32
N GLY A 428 18.11 -13.95 20.36
CA GLY A 428 16.97 -14.79 20.63
C GLY A 428 15.67 -14.03 20.90
N VAL A 429 15.50 -12.81 20.36
CA VAL A 429 14.24 -12.05 20.47
C VAL A 429 13.45 -12.17 19.18
N PHE A 430 12.35 -12.91 19.20
CA PHE A 430 11.43 -13.00 18.06
C PHE A 430 10.63 -11.71 17.89
N ILE A 431 10.62 -11.18 16.66
CA ILE A 431 9.88 -9.99 16.23
C ILE A 431 9.12 -10.32 14.93
N ALA A 432 7.82 -10.55 15.04
CA ALA A 432 6.96 -10.99 13.94
C ALA A 432 6.98 -10.03 12.76
N SER A 433 6.99 -8.73 13.07
CA SER A 433 7.03 -7.69 12.06
C SER A 433 8.42 -7.48 11.46
N SER A 434 9.45 -8.19 11.95
CA SER A 434 10.86 -8.14 11.53
C SER A 434 11.32 -6.71 11.23
N PHE A 435 12.03 -6.48 10.13
CA PHE A 435 12.35 -5.14 9.64
C PHE A 435 11.36 -4.65 8.58
N SER A 436 10.14 -5.17 8.52
CA SER A 436 9.09 -4.65 7.62
C SER A 436 8.45 -3.37 8.16
N LYS A 437 8.21 -2.39 7.29
CA LYS A 437 7.58 -1.11 7.67
C LYS A 437 6.06 -1.25 7.91
N PRO A 438 5.53 -0.73 9.04
CA PRO A 438 4.09 -0.74 9.30
C PRO A 438 3.34 0.14 8.31
N ILE A 439 2.12 -0.24 7.92
CA ILE A 439 1.29 0.59 7.03
C ILE A 439 0.72 1.82 7.75
N SER A 440 0.45 2.88 6.99
CA SER A 440 -0.14 4.12 7.51
C SER A 440 -1.55 4.33 6.95
N PRO A 441 -2.60 4.17 7.76
CA PRO A 441 -3.98 4.37 7.32
C PRO A 441 -4.26 5.77 6.79
N SER A 442 -3.65 6.80 7.40
CA SER A 442 -3.79 8.19 6.94
C SER A 442 -3.20 8.38 5.54
N LYS A 443 -1.96 7.93 5.31
CA LYS A 443 -1.30 8.04 3.99
C LYS A 443 -2.00 7.23 2.91
N LEU A 444 -2.60 6.09 3.25
CA LEU A 444 -3.37 5.28 2.30
C LEU A 444 -4.66 5.97 1.87
N LYS A 445 -5.39 6.56 2.82
CA LYS A 445 -6.60 7.36 2.55
C LYS A 445 -6.31 8.62 1.75
N GLU A 446 -5.17 9.27 2.02
CA GLU A 446 -4.69 10.42 1.27
C GLU A 446 -4.41 10.06 -0.19
N SER A 447 -3.63 9.00 -0.45
CA SER A 447 -3.39 8.55 -1.82
C SER A 447 -4.67 8.09 -2.54
N GLU A 448 -5.64 7.48 -1.85
CA GLU A 448 -6.94 7.18 -2.47
C GLU A 448 -7.65 8.46 -2.92
N ARG A 449 -7.62 9.52 -2.10
CA ARG A 449 -8.20 10.82 -2.45
C ARG A 449 -7.53 11.40 -3.68
N GLU A 450 -6.19 11.44 -3.70
CA GLU A 450 -5.41 11.94 -4.85
C GLU A 450 -5.79 11.21 -6.15
N PHE A 451 -5.76 9.87 -6.16
CA PHE A 451 -6.11 9.11 -7.37
C PHE A 451 -7.57 9.24 -7.77
N ARG A 452 -8.48 9.42 -6.79
CA ARG A 452 -9.90 9.67 -7.08
C ARG A 452 -10.09 11.03 -7.74
N ASP A 453 -9.34 12.04 -7.32
CA ASP A 453 -9.40 13.37 -7.91
C ASP A 453 -8.84 13.34 -9.35
N THR A 454 -7.73 12.62 -9.60
CA THR A 454 -7.24 12.31 -10.96
C THR A 454 -8.31 11.61 -11.81
N LYS A 455 -8.98 10.58 -11.27
CA LYS A 455 -10.09 9.88 -11.96
C LYS A 455 -11.20 10.84 -12.39
N GLN A 456 -11.59 11.77 -11.52
CA GLN A 456 -12.61 12.77 -11.84
C GLN A 456 -12.13 13.76 -12.90
N TYR A 457 -10.89 14.23 -12.80
CA TYR A 457 -10.27 15.11 -13.78
C TYR A 457 -10.25 14.48 -15.18
N LEU A 458 -9.80 13.23 -15.31
CA LEU A 458 -9.75 12.50 -16.59
C LEU A 458 -11.14 12.36 -17.22
N LYS A 459 -12.18 12.10 -16.40
CA LYS A 459 -13.57 12.05 -16.86
C LYS A 459 -14.05 13.39 -17.43
N ILE A 460 -13.70 14.50 -16.80
CA ILE A 460 -14.05 15.85 -17.29
C ILE A 460 -13.28 16.15 -18.57
N LYS A 461 -11.97 15.87 -18.61
CA LYS A 461 -11.12 16.08 -19.79
C LYS A 461 -11.62 15.30 -21.00
N GLY A 462 -12.03 14.04 -20.81
CA GLY A 462 -12.63 13.22 -21.87
C GLY A 462 -13.92 13.82 -22.44
N ARG A 463 -14.78 14.40 -21.59
CA ARG A 463 -15.99 15.10 -22.03
C ARG A 463 -15.67 16.38 -22.81
N LEU A 464 -14.72 17.18 -22.32
CA LEU A 464 -14.30 18.41 -22.98
C LEU A 464 -13.71 18.13 -24.37
N SER A 465 -12.85 17.12 -24.51
CA SER A 465 -12.31 16.74 -25.82
C SER A 465 -13.40 16.30 -26.80
N LYS A 466 -14.44 15.59 -26.33
CA LYS A 466 -15.60 15.24 -27.16
C LYS A 466 -16.35 16.51 -27.61
N TRP A 467 -16.61 17.44 -26.71
CA TRP A 467 -17.25 18.71 -27.03
C TRP A 467 -16.43 19.56 -27.99
N GLU A 468 -15.11 19.63 -27.84
CA GLU A 468 -14.23 20.33 -28.78
C GLU A 468 -14.31 19.73 -30.19
N LYS A 469 -14.33 18.39 -30.30
CA LYS A 469 -14.52 17.70 -31.59
C LYS A 469 -15.88 18.06 -32.20
N GLU A 470 -16.96 17.98 -31.43
CA GLU A 470 -18.32 18.34 -31.89
C GLU A 470 -18.38 19.82 -32.35
N ILE A 471 -17.81 20.75 -31.58
CA ILE A 471 -17.74 22.17 -31.92
C ILE A 471 -16.91 22.38 -33.20
N SER A 472 -15.80 21.66 -33.37
CA SER A 472 -14.96 21.78 -34.56
C SER A 472 -15.67 21.32 -35.83
N VAL A 473 -16.49 20.26 -35.73
CA VAL A 473 -17.34 19.78 -36.82
C VAL A 473 -18.43 20.80 -37.13
N ILE A 474 -19.15 21.30 -36.13
CA ILE A 474 -20.18 22.33 -36.30
C ILE A 474 -19.58 23.61 -36.92
N ALA A 475 -18.38 24.01 -36.51
CA ALA A 475 -17.70 25.17 -37.07
C ALA A 475 -17.33 24.97 -38.54
N ALA A 476 -16.88 23.77 -38.92
CA ALA A 476 -16.61 23.41 -40.30
C ALA A 476 -17.90 23.40 -41.14
N ASP A 477 -18.97 22.79 -40.64
CA ASP A 477 -20.28 22.75 -41.30
C ASP A 477 -20.88 24.14 -41.47
N THR A 478 -20.77 25.00 -40.46
CA THR A 478 -21.21 26.40 -40.53
C THR A 478 -20.45 27.18 -41.61
N LYS A 479 -19.15 26.93 -41.74
CA LYS A 479 -18.32 27.56 -42.78
C LYS A 479 -18.72 27.08 -44.19
N ASN A 480 -19.02 25.80 -44.33
CA ASN A 480 -19.49 25.21 -45.59
C ASN A 480 -20.88 25.76 -45.95
N PHE A 481 -21.83 25.76 -45.01
CA PHE A 481 -23.16 26.32 -45.22
C PHE A 481 -23.12 27.80 -45.62
N ARG A 482 -22.24 28.59 -45.00
CA ARG A 482 -22.05 30.01 -45.37
C ARG A 482 -21.58 30.13 -46.83
N ARG A 483 -20.68 29.26 -47.28
CA ARG A 483 -20.19 29.24 -48.66
C ARG A 483 -21.31 28.86 -49.64
N GLU A 484 -22.04 27.80 -49.37
CA GLU A 484 -23.19 27.37 -50.19
C GLU A 484 -24.27 28.47 -50.28
N SER A 485 -24.57 29.13 -49.17
CA SER A 485 -25.54 30.25 -49.13
C SER A 485 -25.11 31.40 -50.03
N PHE A 486 -23.83 31.75 -50.05
CA PHE A 486 -23.30 32.77 -50.96
C PHE A 486 -23.33 32.33 -52.43
N GLU A 487 -23.14 31.03 -52.71
CA GLU A 487 -23.29 30.47 -54.06
C GLU A 487 -24.75 30.57 -54.53
N TYR A 488 -25.72 30.18 -53.69
CA TYR A 488 -27.14 30.34 -53.99
C TYR A 488 -27.55 31.79 -54.20
N LEU A 489 -27.07 32.71 -53.36
CA LEU A 489 -27.30 34.15 -53.52
C LEU A 489 -26.73 34.66 -54.85
N GLY A 490 -25.55 34.19 -55.24
CA GLY A 490 -24.94 34.53 -56.52
C GLY A 490 -25.77 34.06 -57.71
N VAL A 491 -26.26 32.83 -57.68
CA VAL A 491 -27.17 32.28 -58.70
C VAL A 491 -28.47 33.09 -58.77
N PHE A 492 -29.07 33.41 -57.61
CA PHE A 492 -30.33 34.17 -57.55
C PHE A 492 -30.19 35.57 -58.14
N ILE A 493 -29.10 36.29 -57.81
CA ILE A 493 -28.83 37.61 -58.38
C ILE A 493 -28.62 37.50 -59.89
N ALA A 494 -27.87 36.51 -60.38
CA ALA A 494 -27.70 36.30 -61.82
C ALA A 494 -29.04 36.10 -62.55
N VAL A 495 -29.94 35.30 -61.98
CA VAL A 495 -31.29 35.07 -62.52
C VAL A 495 -32.11 36.36 -62.53
N ILE A 496 -32.13 37.12 -61.44
CA ILE A 496 -32.86 38.41 -61.37
C ILE A 496 -32.28 39.43 -62.36
N THR A 497 -30.96 39.58 -62.41
CA THR A 497 -30.30 40.51 -63.33
C THR A 497 -30.59 40.15 -64.79
N PHE A 498 -30.61 38.85 -65.12
CA PHE A 498 -31.01 38.37 -66.44
C PHE A 498 -32.49 38.68 -66.74
N LEU A 499 -33.40 38.46 -65.78
CA LEU A 499 -34.83 38.77 -65.92
C LEU A 499 -35.08 40.28 -66.13
N PHE A 500 -34.48 41.15 -65.30
CA PHE A 500 -34.60 42.60 -65.45
C PHE A 500 -34.00 43.11 -66.76
N GLY A 501 -32.83 42.58 -67.15
CA GLY A 501 -32.20 42.89 -68.44
C GLY A 501 -33.06 42.46 -69.63
N SER A 502 -33.69 41.29 -69.54
CA SER A 502 -34.63 40.78 -70.55
C SER A 502 -35.87 41.67 -70.67
N ILE A 503 -36.46 42.13 -69.56
CA ILE A 503 -37.58 43.08 -69.58
C ILE A 503 -37.19 44.39 -70.29
N GLN A 504 -36.00 44.93 -70.04
CA GLN A 504 -35.52 46.14 -70.73
C GLN A 504 -35.21 45.93 -72.22
N LEU A 505 -34.89 44.71 -72.62
CA LEU A 505 -34.60 44.31 -73.99
C LEU A 505 -35.88 44.08 -74.81
N PHE A 506 -36.88 43.43 -74.21
CA PHE A 506 -38.10 43.00 -74.89
C PHE A 506 -39.33 43.88 -74.60
N GLY A 507 -39.26 44.80 -73.63
CA GLY A 507 -40.42 45.60 -73.18
C GLY A 507 -40.57 46.99 -73.80
N LYS A 508 -39.76 47.40 -74.79
CA LYS A 508 -39.90 48.69 -75.48
C LYS A 508 -40.03 48.50 -77.00
N GLU A 509 -41.17 48.89 -77.55
CA GLU A 509 -41.38 48.97 -79.00
C GLU A 509 -40.59 50.15 -79.59
N SER A 510 -39.80 49.86 -80.62
CA SER A 510 -38.83 50.73 -81.33
C SER A 510 -37.52 51.04 -80.59
N LYS A 511 -36.50 50.20 -80.82
CA LYS A 511 -35.10 50.55 -80.59
C LYS A 511 -34.30 50.27 -81.87
N THR A 512 -33.39 51.19 -82.21
CA THR A 512 -32.37 51.00 -83.26
C THR A 512 -31.45 49.84 -82.88
N LEU A 513 -31.05 49.00 -83.84
CA LEU A 513 -30.22 47.80 -83.62
C LEU A 513 -28.98 48.08 -82.74
N SER A 514 -28.35 49.23 -82.93
CA SER A 514 -27.20 49.71 -82.15
C SER A 514 -27.51 49.80 -80.64
N VAL A 515 -28.63 50.42 -80.25
CA VAL A 515 -29.01 50.61 -78.84
C VAL A 515 -29.32 49.28 -78.16
N THR A 516 -29.88 48.33 -78.89
CA THR A 516 -30.15 46.97 -78.37
C THR A 516 -28.86 46.21 -78.12
N ILE A 517 -27.91 46.27 -79.05
CA ILE A 517 -26.58 45.66 -78.91
C ILE A 517 -25.83 46.28 -77.73
N THR A 518 -25.83 47.61 -77.59
CA THR A 518 -25.16 48.31 -76.48
C THR A 518 -25.75 47.90 -75.12
N ASN A 519 -27.07 47.73 -75.02
CA ASN A 519 -27.71 47.25 -73.79
C ASN A 519 -27.35 45.79 -73.46
N ILE A 520 -27.31 44.89 -74.45
CA ILE A 520 -26.89 43.49 -74.25
C ILE A 520 -25.44 43.42 -73.77
N VAL A 521 -24.54 44.15 -74.43
CA VAL A 521 -23.10 44.18 -74.10
C VAL A 521 -22.89 44.80 -72.72
N SER A 522 -23.56 45.91 -72.40
CA SER A 522 -23.46 46.55 -71.09
C SER A 522 -23.95 45.62 -69.97
N LEU A 523 -25.09 44.93 -70.18
CA LEU A 523 -25.61 43.94 -69.24
C LEU A 523 -24.64 42.77 -69.04
N GLY A 524 -24.04 42.26 -70.13
CA GLY A 524 -23.03 41.19 -70.08
C GLY A 524 -21.77 41.59 -69.32
N ILE A 525 -21.29 42.83 -69.48
CA ILE A 525 -20.15 43.36 -68.74
C ILE A 525 -20.48 43.51 -67.25
N VAL A 526 -21.66 44.03 -66.89
CA VAL A 526 -22.09 44.12 -65.49
C VAL A 526 -22.20 42.74 -64.84
N LEU A 527 -22.76 41.76 -65.55
CA LEU A 527 -22.85 40.38 -65.08
C LEU A 527 -21.46 39.76 -64.90
N GLY A 528 -20.54 40.01 -65.83
CA GLY A 528 -19.16 39.55 -65.75
C GLY A 528 -18.40 40.13 -64.56
N ILE A 529 -18.56 41.44 -64.29
CA ILE A 529 -17.99 42.10 -63.11
C ILE A 529 -18.56 41.50 -61.82
N PHE A 530 -19.87 41.23 -61.79
CA PHE A 530 -20.52 40.65 -60.62
C PHE A 530 -20.05 39.22 -60.34
N MET A 531 -19.94 38.38 -61.38
CA MET A 531 -19.39 37.02 -61.27
C MET A 531 -17.92 37.03 -60.83
N ALA A 532 -17.12 37.99 -61.30
CA ALA A 532 -15.75 38.17 -60.84
C ALA A 532 -15.68 38.56 -59.35
N MET A 533 -16.56 39.46 -58.88
CA MET A 533 -16.64 39.82 -57.45
C MET A 533 -17.05 38.62 -56.59
N LEU A 534 -18.05 37.84 -57.00
CA LEU A 534 -18.45 36.62 -56.28
C LEU A 534 -17.29 35.62 -56.19
N TYR A 535 -16.55 35.43 -57.28
CA TYR A 535 -15.39 34.56 -57.30
C TYR A 535 -14.29 35.02 -56.34
N ILE A 536 -14.05 36.34 -56.23
CA ILE A 536 -13.09 36.90 -55.26
C ILE A 536 -13.52 36.56 -53.82
N VAL A 537 -14.79 36.81 -53.48
CA VAL A 537 -15.31 36.64 -52.12
C VAL A 537 -15.36 35.17 -51.70
N LEU A 538 -15.70 34.27 -52.62
CA LEU A 538 -15.89 32.85 -52.33
C LEU A 538 -14.59 32.02 -52.42
N TYR A 539 -13.65 32.39 -53.30
CA TYR A 539 -12.56 31.49 -53.71
C TYR A 539 -11.14 32.07 -53.63
N CYS A 540 -10.94 33.39 -53.50
CA CYS A 540 -9.59 33.96 -53.57
C CYS A 540 -8.85 34.04 -52.23
N LYS A 541 -7.64 33.49 -52.18
CA LYS A 541 -6.63 33.82 -51.16
C LYS A 541 -5.98 35.19 -51.46
N ARG A 542 -5.56 35.89 -50.40
CA ARG A 542 -5.14 37.31 -50.31
C ARG A 542 -4.25 37.86 -51.45
N ASN A 543 -3.43 37.04 -52.12
CA ASN A 543 -2.56 37.49 -53.21
C ASN A 543 -3.21 37.58 -54.61
N ARG A 544 -4.35 36.92 -54.88
CA ARG A 544 -5.03 36.99 -56.20
C ARG A 544 -6.11 38.08 -56.30
N ILE A 545 -6.39 38.75 -55.18
CA ILE A 545 -7.40 39.82 -55.08
C ILE A 545 -7.01 41.03 -55.95
N TRP A 546 -5.72 41.39 -55.99
CA TRP A 546 -5.22 42.54 -56.74
C TRP A 546 -5.34 42.39 -58.27
N LEU A 547 -5.13 41.18 -58.81
CA LEU A 547 -5.29 40.90 -60.23
C LEU A 547 -6.76 41.01 -60.68
N LEU A 548 -7.69 40.49 -59.88
CA LEU A 548 -9.11 40.55 -60.19
C LEU A 548 -9.71 41.94 -59.98
N LEU A 549 -9.25 42.70 -58.98
CA LEU A 549 -9.56 44.13 -58.84
C LEU A 549 -9.11 44.92 -60.06
N GLY A 550 -7.89 44.66 -60.56
CA GLY A 550 -7.40 45.27 -61.81
C GLY A 550 -8.30 44.96 -63.01
N LEU A 551 -8.78 43.71 -63.12
CA LEU A 551 -9.71 43.26 -64.16
C LEU A 551 -11.08 43.94 -64.07
N ILE A 552 -11.59 44.16 -62.85
CA ILE A 552 -12.84 44.90 -62.61
C ILE A 552 -12.69 46.37 -63.01
N VAL A 553 -11.60 47.02 -62.60
CA VAL A 553 -11.31 48.42 -62.97
C VAL A 553 -11.15 48.57 -64.47
N PHE A 554 -10.45 47.64 -65.12
CA PHE A 554 -10.34 47.60 -66.58
C PHE A 554 -11.70 47.43 -67.26
N SER A 555 -12.55 46.53 -66.77
CA SER A 555 -13.91 46.31 -67.31
C SER A 555 -14.80 47.54 -67.15
N LEU A 556 -14.68 48.26 -66.03
CA LEU A 556 -15.36 49.54 -65.78
C LEU A 556 -14.87 50.64 -66.74
N LEU A 557 -13.57 50.74 -66.99
CA LEU A 557 -12.98 51.67 -67.94
C LEU A 557 -13.47 51.40 -69.37
N VAL A 558 -13.53 50.12 -69.78
CA VAL A 558 -14.09 49.71 -71.07
C VAL A 558 -15.58 50.07 -71.16
N LEU A 559 -16.37 49.83 -70.11
CA LEU A 559 -17.78 50.21 -70.08
C LEU A 559 -17.98 51.73 -70.23
N ILE A 560 -17.18 52.53 -69.52
CA ILE A 560 -17.22 54.01 -69.59
C ILE A 560 -16.82 54.51 -70.98
N LEU A 561 -15.82 53.89 -71.61
CA LEU A 561 -15.40 54.22 -72.98
C LEU A 561 -16.44 53.83 -74.03
N TYR A 562 -17.27 52.82 -73.78
CA TYR A 562 -18.29 52.32 -74.71
C TYR A 562 -19.67 52.98 -74.53
N LEU A 563 -19.92 53.59 -73.36
CA LEU A 563 -21.13 54.39 -73.05
C LEU A 563 -21.01 55.86 -73.48
N ARG A 564 -19.81 56.31 -73.82
CA ARG A 564 -19.49 57.64 -74.34
C ARG A 564 -19.52 57.63 -75.85
#